data_AF-B1V2V8-F1
#
_entry.id   AF-B1V2V8-F1
#
_cell.length_a   1.000
_cell.length_b   1.000
_cell.length_c   1.000
_cell.angle_alpha   90.00
_cell.angle_beta   90.00
_cell.angle_gamma   90.00
#
_symmetry.space_group_name_H-M   'P 1'
#
loop_
_entity.id
_entity.type
_entity.pdbx_description
1 polymer ?
#
loop_
_entity_poly.entity_id
_entity_poly.type
_entity_poly.pdbx_seq_one_letter_code
_entity_poly.pdbx_strand_id
1 'polypeptide(L)' 'MNIKLKRISMGLTQKELAHKVGISHVTLSRIEKGAYENITLRTMLKLAEALDTTVQELFFSDEE' A
#
# COMPACT_ATOMS: atom_id res chain seq x y z
N MET A 1 -6.38 8.13 1.81
CA MET A 1 -5.63 6.85 1.71
C MET A 1 -4.15 7.08 1.93
N ASN A 2 -3.54 6.31 2.84
CA ASN A 2 -2.25 6.67 3.44
C ASN A 2 -1.02 5.90 2.89
N ILE A 3 -1.20 4.97 1.94
CA ILE A 3 -0.10 4.11 1.43
C ILE A 3 1.10 4.92 0.93
N LYS A 4 0.87 5.90 0.05
CA LYS A 4 1.95 6.73 -0.52
C LYS A 4 2.67 7.53 0.56
N LEU A 5 1.92 8.14 1.48
CA LEU A 5 2.46 8.96 2.56
C LEU A 5 3.30 8.12 3.52
N LYS A 6 2.78 6.97 3.96
CA LYS A 6 3.47 6.03 4.84
C LYS A 6 4.72 5.45 4.19
N ARG A 7 4.65 5.11 2.89
CA ARG A 7 5.83 4.67 2.12
C ARG A 7 6.93 5.74 2.13
N ILE A 8 6.57 6.99 1.86
CA ILE A 8 7.53 8.11 1.81
C ILE A 8 8.10 8.39 3.20
N SER A 9 7.30 8.35 4.27
CA SER A 9 7.79 8.54 5.64
C SER A 9 8.77 7.44 6.08
N MET A 10 8.68 6.26 5.48
CA MET A 10 9.64 5.16 5.68
C MET A 10 10.87 5.24 4.75
N GLY A 11 10.97 6.27 3.91
CA GLY A 11 12.09 6.45 2.96
C GLY A 11 12.10 5.43 1.82
N LEU A 12 11.00 4.72 1.58
CA LEU A 12 10.93 3.66 0.57
C LEU A 12 10.55 4.22 -0.80
N THR A 13 11.21 3.74 -1.85
CA THR A 13 10.74 3.88 -3.22
C THR A 13 9.57 2.92 -3.51
N GLN A 14 8.82 3.19 -4.58
CA GLN A 14 7.76 2.27 -5.03
C GLN A 14 8.32 0.87 -5.37
N LYS A 15 9.52 0.79 -5.95
CA LYS A 15 10.13 -0.51 -6.30
C LYS A 15 10.44 -1.34 -5.04
N GLU A 16 10.97 -0.70 -4.01
CA GLU A 16 11.30 -1.38 -2.76
C GLU A 16 10.06 -1.86 -2.01
N LEU A 17 9.01 -1.03 -1.91
CA LEU A 17 7.76 -1.47 -1.30
C LEU A 17 7.11 -2.60 -2.11
N ALA A 18 7.07 -2.47 -3.44
CA ALA A 18 6.50 -3.51 -4.30
C ALA A 18 7.24 -4.85 -4.13
N HIS A 19 8.57 -4.81 -4.04
CA HIS A 19 9.40 -5.98 -3.75
C HIS A 19 9.09 -6.58 -2.37
N LYS A 20 9.02 -5.75 -1.31
CA LYS A 20 8.67 -6.20 0.05
C LYS A 20 7.30 -6.90 0.11
N VAL A 21 6.31 -6.37 -0.60
CA VAL A 21 4.94 -6.91 -0.65
C VAL A 21 4.83 -8.12 -1.59
N GLY A 22 5.76 -8.27 -2.53
CA GLY A 22 5.73 -9.32 -3.55
C GLY A 22 4.70 -9.03 -4.65
N ILE A 23 4.61 -7.77 -5.09
CA ILE A 23 3.77 -7.33 -6.22
C ILE A 23 4.62 -6.59 -7.25
N SER A 24 4.07 -6.37 -8.45
CA SER A 24 4.77 -5.56 -9.45
C SER A 24 4.79 -4.08 -9.07
N HIS A 25 5.82 -3.37 -9.48
CA HIS A 25 5.90 -1.90 -9.37
C HIS A 25 4.69 -1.21 -10.00
N VAL A 26 4.19 -1.74 -11.13
CA VAL A 26 3.00 -1.23 -11.82
C VAL A 26 1.76 -1.41 -10.95
N THR A 27 1.61 -2.56 -10.30
CA THR A 27 0.53 -2.82 -9.35
C THR A 27 0.59 -1.80 -8.22
N LEU A 28 1.73 -1.63 -7.56
CA LEU A 28 1.84 -0.64 -6.48
C LEU A 28 1.53 0.79 -6.96
N SER A 29 2.03 1.20 -8.13
CA SER A 29 1.72 2.53 -8.67
C SER A 29 0.23 2.72 -8.95
N ARG A 30 -0.50 1.67 -9.36
CA ARG A 30 -1.95 1.72 -9.57
C ARG A 30 -2.69 1.82 -8.25
N ILE A 31 -2.27 1.05 -7.25
CA ILE A 31 -2.78 1.10 -5.88
C ILE A 31 -2.62 2.54 -5.34
N GLU A 32 -1.41 3.12 -5.37
CA GLU A 32 -1.19 4.49 -4.86
C GLU A 32 -1.98 5.59 -5.60
N LYS A 33 -2.57 5.27 -6.77
CA LYS A 33 -3.35 6.20 -7.59
C LYS A 33 -4.87 6.04 -7.46
N GLY A 34 -5.40 5.08 -6.71
CA GLY A 34 -6.86 4.89 -6.64
C GLY A 34 -7.40 3.55 -7.14
N ALA A 35 -6.58 2.73 -7.81
CA ALA A 35 -7.10 1.54 -8.48
C ALA A 35 -7.09 0.32 -7.55
N TYR A 36 -8.12 0.19 -6.72
CA TYR A 36 -8.25 -0.85 -5.68
C TYR A 36 -9.18 -2.00 -6.03
N GLU A 37 -9.96 -1.88 -7.11
CA GLU A 37 -11.07 -2.79 -7.44
C GLU A 37 -10.68 -4.28 -7.49
N ASN A 38 -9.39 -4.58 -7.70
CA ASN A 38 -8.86 -5.94 -7.81
C ASN A 38 -7.75 -6.25 -6.79
N ILE A 39 -7.64 -5.49 -5.70
CA ILE A 39 -6.71 -5.83 -4.62
C ILE A 39 -7.28 -7.00 -3.82
N THR A 40 -6.47 -8.06 -3.67
CA THR A 40 -6.81 -9.17 -2.79
C THR A 40 -6.58 -8.80 -1.31
N LEU A 41 -7.35 -9.39 -0.40
CA LEU A 41 -7.13 -9.26 1.05
C LEU A 41 -5.69 -9.61 1.45
N ARG A 42 -5.09 -10.62 0.81
CA ARG A 42 -3.69 -11.00 1.02
C ARG A 42 -2.73 -9.84 0.71
N THR A 43 -2.96 -9.12 -0.39
CA THR A 43 -2.15 -7.95 -0.75
C THR A 43 -2.36 -6.81 0.23
N MET A 44 -3.59 -6.57 0.71
CA MET A 44 -3.87 -5.56 1.74
C MET A 44 -3.10 -5.85 3.04
N LEU A 45 -3.16 -7.10 3.52
CA LEU A 45 -2.45 -7.53 4.73
C LEU A 45 -0.93 -7.36 4.60
N LYS A 46 -0.36 -7.77 3.46
CA LYS A 46 1.08 -7.59 3.20
C LYS A 46 1.49 -6.13 3.10
N LEU A 47 0.64 -5.26 2.55
CA LEU A 47 0.89 -3.81 2.52
C LEU A 47 0.87 -3.22 3.92
N ALA A 48 -0.11 -3.60 4.75
CA ALA A 48 -0.20 -3.19 6.14
C ALA A 48 1.04 -3.61 6.94
N GLU A 49 1.45 -4.87 6.82
CA GLU A 49 2.66 -5.39 7.43
C GLU A 49 3.93 -4.68 6.95
N ALA A 50 4.09 -4.51 5.63
CA ALA A 50 5.27 -3.86 5.05
C ALA A 50 5.38 -2.36 5.40
N LEU A 51 4.27 -1.73 5.78
CA LEU A 51 4.17 -0.32 6.13
C LEU A 51 3.98 -0.07 7.64
N ASP A 52 4.10 -1.11 8.46
CA ASP A 52 3.96 -1.06 9.92
C ASP A 52 2.70 -0.29 10.38
N THR A 53 1.55 -0.78 9.92
CA THR A 53 0.25 -0.13 10.09
C THR A 53 -0.86 -1.17 9.89
N THR A 54 -2.12 -0.79 10.01
CA THR A 54 -3.26 -1.69 9.80
C THR A 54 -3.90 -1.55 8.41
N VAL A 55 -4.62 -2.58 7.96
CA VAL A 55 -5.43 -2.50 6.73
C VAL A 55 -6.47 -1.38 6.84
N GLN A 56 -7.05 -1.21 8.03
CA GLN A 56 -8.00 -0.16 8.37
C GLN A 56 -7.38 1.23 8.14
N GLU A 57 -6.20 1.52 8.72
CA GLU A 57 -5.52 2.80 8.52
C GLU A 57 -5.08 3.05 7.07
N LEU A 58 -4.77 1.99 6.32
CA LEU A 58 -4.35 2.12 4.93
C LEU A 58 -5.51 2.37 3.98
N PHE A 59 -6.62 1.63 4.12
CA PHE A 59 -7.69 1.56 3.12
C PHE A 59 -9.03 2.13 3.60
N PHE A 60 -9.25 2.22 4.90
CA PHE A 60 -10.53 2.56 5.53
C PHE A 60 -10.39 3.64 6.61
N SER A 61 -9.30 4.43 6.61
CA SER A 61 -9.18 5.56 7.54
C SER A 61 -10.26 6.56 7.17
N ASP A 62 -11.24 6.73 8.05
CA ASP A 62 -12.34 7.69 7.93
C ASP A 62 -11.80 9.12 7.85
N GLU A 63 -11.60 9.61 6.64
CA GLU A 63 -11.56 11.02 6.28
C GLU A 63 -12.23 11.16 4.90
N GLU A 64 -13.56 11.32 4.93
CA GLU A 64 -14.15 12.48 4.25
C GLU A 64 -13.79 13.74 5.03
#